data_AF-A0A3B3Z922-F1
#
_entry.id   AF-A0A3B3Z922-F1
#
_cell.length_a   1.000
_cell.length_b   1.000
_cell.length_c   1.000
_cell.angle_alpha   90.00
_cell.angle_beta   90.00
_cell.angle_gamma   90.00
#
_symmetry.space_group_name_H-M   'P 1'
#
loop_
_entity.id
_entity.type
_entity.pdbx_description
1 polymer ?
#
loop_
_entity_poly.entity_id
_entity_poly.type
_entity_poly.pdbx_seq_one_letter_code
_entity_poly.pdbx_strand_id
1 'polypeptide(L)'
;KINRIVKFWCNLTNEYHLFTLCTETKSHYVDCYWPNPLVEGYIIRIHKLFFSNCTLEQVVWVDPPDDTLIVLILVPIFLTLAMIALVVWCSKRSDLLA
;
A
#
# COMPACT_ATOMS: atom_id res chain seq x y z
N LYS A 1 22.03 -18.10 13.38
CA LYS A 1 22.18 -17.04 14.42
C LYS A 1 22.17 -15.63 13.80
N ILE A 2 22.90 -15.40 12.69
CA ILE A 2 22.92 -14.13 11.93
C ILE A 2 21.53 -13.70 11.40
N ASN A 3 20.75 -14.60 10.78
CA ASN A 3 19.41 -14.26 10.26
C ASN A 3 18.42 -13.77 11.33
N ARG A 4 18.59 -14.16 12.60
CA ARG A 4 17.74 -13.68 13.71
C ARG A 4 18.09 -12.24 14.09
N ILE A 5 19.36 -11.85 13.97
CA ILE A 5 19.85 -10.49 14.21
C ILE A 5 19.32 -9.57 13.10
N VAL A 6 19.45 -9.97 11.83
CA VAL A 6 18.93 -9.21 10.67
C VAL A 6 17.43 -8.94 10.82
N LYS A 7 16.63 -9.94 11.22
CA LYS A 7 15.18 -9.78 11.42
C LYS A 7 14.82 -8.78 12.53
N PHE A 8 15.65 -8.64 13.56
CA PHE A 8 15.43 -7.66 14.63
C PHE A 8 15.65 -6.23 14.13
N TRP A 9 16.72 -5.99 13.38
CA TRP A 9 17.00 -4.66 12.80
C TRP A 9 15.94 -4.20 11.81
N CYS A 10 15.31 -5.12 11.07
CA CYS A 10 14.25 -4.77 10.11
C CYS A 10 12.88 -4.46 10.75
N ASN A 11 12.72 -4.61 12.07
CA ASN A 11 11.46 -4.33 12.76
C ASN A 11 11.71 -3.45 14.01
N LEU A 12 12.12 -2.21 13.77
CA LEU A 12 12.48 -1.20 14.79
C LEU A 12 11.57 0.02 14.75
N THR A 13 10.27 -0.16 14.51
CA THR A 13 9.33 0.96 14.33
C THR A 13 9.34 1.92 15.52
N ASN A 14 9.44 1.41 16.75
CA ASN A 14 9.39 2.23 17.97
C ASN A 14 10.71 2.98 18.23
N GLU A 15 11.84 2.29 18.06
CA GLU A 15 13.17 2.86 18.21
C GLU A 15 13.46 3.90 17.13
N TYR A 16 12.99 3.64 15.91
CA TYR A 16 13.11 4.57 14.80
C TYR A 16 12.23 5.81 15.02
N HIS A 17 11.03 5.65 15.60
CA HIS A 17 10.18 6.78 16.00
C HIS A 17 10.88 7.68 17.04
N LEU A 18 11.47 7.08 18.09
CA LEU A 18 12.24 7.84 19.09
C LEU A 18 13.43 8.57 18.46
N PHE A 19 14.12 7.93 17.53
CA PHE A 19 15.20 8.53 16.75
C PHE A 19 14.72 9.74 15.94
N THR A 20 13.59 9.63 15.22
CA THR A 20 13.02 10.77 14.46
C THR A 20 12.63 11.93 15.37
N LEU A 21 11.95 11.65 16.49
CA LEU A 21 11.55 12.67 17.47
C LEU A 21 12.78 13.39 18.07
N CYS A 22 13.86 12.66 18.33
CA CYS A 22 15.11 13.24 18.80
C CYS A 22 15.70 14.19 17.75
N THR A 23 15.76 13.79 16.48
CA THR A 23 16.29 14.67 15.41
C THR A 23 15.42 15.91 15.18
N GLU A 24 14.11 15.78 15.30
CA GLU A 24 13.14 16.88 15.21
C GLU A 24 13.34 17.87 16.38
N THR A 25 13.33 17.36 17.61
CA THR A 25 13.56 18.17 18.82
C THR A 25 14.90 18.88 18.78
N LYS A 26 15.95 18.22 18.31
CA LYS A 26 17.28 18.82 18.19
C LYS A 26 17.32 19.90 17.11
N SER A 27 16.62 19.71 16.00
CA SER A 27 16.52 20.73 14.96
C SER A 27 15.79 21.97 15.50
N HIS A 28 14.67 21.77 16.19
CA HIS A 28 13.94 22.86 16.84
C HIS A 28 14.75 23.55 17.95
N TYR A 29 15.58 22.82 18.70
CA TYR A 29 16.43 23.39 19.75
C TYR A 29 17.52 24.32 19.20
N VAL A 30 17.99 24.08 17.98
CA VAL A 30 18.97 24.93 17.30
C VAL A 30 18.32 25.89 16.29
N ASP A 31 17.02 26.15 16.43
CA ASP A 31 16.21 27.01 15.55
C ASP A 31 16.31 26.67 14.05
N CYS A 32 16.47 25.37 13.75
CA CYS A 32 16.52 24.83 12.39
C CYS A 32 15.22 24.09 12.06
N TYR A 33 14.78 24.20 10.81
CA TYR A 33 13.62 23.44 10.32
C TYR A 33 13.94 21.94 10.24
N TRP A 34 12.93 21.10 10.49
CA TRP A 34 12.99 19.66 10.27
C TRP A 34 11.99 19.29 9.16
N PRO A 35 12.39 18.49 8.15
CA PRO A 35 13.73 17.95 7.92
C PRO A 35 14.71 18.99 7.35
N ASN A 36 16.01 18.70 7.45
CA ASN A 36 17.10 19.50 6.88
C ASN A 36 18.22 18.61 6.30
N PRO A 37 19.13 19.14 5.46
CA PRO A 37 20.16 18.34 4.79
C PRO A 37 21.10 17.58 5.74
N LEU A 38 21.35 18.12 6.94
CA LEU A 38 22.16 17.45 7.96
C LEU A 38 21.43 16.19 8.49
N VAL A 39 20.14 16.33 8.81
CA VAL A 39 19.28 15.21 9.23
C VAL A 39 19.14 14.18 8.11
N GLU A 40 18.95 14.61 6.87
CA GLU A 40 18.86 13.71 5.71
C GLU A 40 20.12 12.84 5.56
N GLY A 41 21.31 13.46 5.57
CA GLY A 41 22.58 12.72 5.50
C GLY A 41 22.78 11.76 6.68
N TYR A 42 22.35 12.17 7.88
CA TYR A 42 22.40 11.32 9.07
C TYR A 42 21.47 10.10 8.95
N ILE A 43 20.21 10.31 8.53
CA ILE A 43 19.23 9.25 8.30
C ILE A 43 19.73 8.25 7.25
N ILE A 44 20.25 8.73 6.11
CA ILE A 44 20.78 7.87 5.04
C ILE A 44 21.94 7.01 5.55
N ARG A 45 22.84 7.57 6.36
CA ARG A 45 23.98 6.83 6.92
C ARG A 45 23.51 5.70 7.85
N ILE A 46 22.54 5.97 8.72
CA ILE A 46 21.94 4.96 9.61
C ILE A 46 21.26 3.86 8.79
N HIS A 47 20.52 4.21 7.74
CA HIS A 47 19.89 3.24 6.83
C HIS A 47 20.92 2.31 6.19
N LYS A 48 22.02 2.86 5.67
CA LYS A 48 23.09 2.04 5.06
C LYS A 48 23.78 1.13 6.08
N LEU A 49 23.96 1.58 7.32
CA LEU A 49 24.67 0.82 8.35
C LEU A 49 23.83 -0.33 8.91
N PHE A 50 22.55 -0.10 9.20
CA PHE A 50 21.71 -1.05 9.92
C PHE A 50 20.70 -1.79 9.03
N PHE A 51 20.22 -1.16 7.96
CA PHE A 51 19.11 -1.67 7.14
C PHE A 51 19.53 -2.11 5.73
N SER A 52 20.82 -2.14 5.42
CA SER A 52 21.34 -2.54 4.09
C SER A 52 20.95 -3.95 3.65
N ASN A 53 20.69 -4.85 4.60
CA ASN A 53 20.28 -6.24 4.33
C ASN A 53 18.79 -6.49 4.64
N CYS A 54 18.01 -5.43 4.86
CA CYS A 54 16.57 -5.55 5.02
C CYS A 54 15.91 -5.52 3.64
N THR A 55 15.24 -6.60 3.27
CA THR A 55 14.32 -6.60 2.13
C THR A 55 13.03 -5.93 2.57
N LEU A 56 12.71 -4.79 1.97
CA LEU A 56 11.37 -4.24 2.04
C LEU A 56 10.45 -5.21 1.30
N GLU A 57 9.57 -5.91 2.01
CA GLU A 57 8.35 -6.44 1.39
C GLU A 57 7.52 -5.22 0.99
N GLN A 58 7.87 -4.64 -0.15
CA GLN A 58 7.09 -3.57 -0.73
C GLN A 58 5.76 -4.21 -1.11
N VAL A 59 4.73 -3.95 -0.31
CA VAL A 59 3.35 -4.19 -0.73
C VAL A 59 3.14 -3.18 -1.86
N VAL A 60 3.49 -3.59 -3.07
CA VAL A 60 3.32 -2.75 -4.24
C VAL A 60 1.82 -2.73 -4.51
N TRP A 61 1.19 -1.61 -4.17
CA TRP A 61 -0.18 -1.30 -4.56
C TRP A 61 -0.19 -1.00 -6.07
N VAL A 62 0.00 -2.05 -6.87
CA VAL A 62 -0.12 -1.98 -8.33
C VAL A 62 -1.55 -2.32 -8.69
N ASP A 63 -2.10 -1.59 -9.65
CA ASP A 63 -3.32 -2.01 -10.31
C ASP A 63 -3.15 -3.44 -10.87
N PRO A 64 -4.21 -4.25 -10.84
CA PRO A 64 -4.17 -5.56 -11.48
C PRO A 64 -3.93 -5.41 -12.99
N PRO A 65 -3.35 -6.41 -13.67
CA PRO A 65 -3.10 -6.35 -15.12
C PRO A 65 -4.36 -5.95 -15.91
N ASP A 66 -4.20 -5.15 -16.96
CA ASP A 66 -5.31 -4.59 -17.75
C ASP A 66 -6.33 -5.63 -18.18
N ASP A 67 -5.88 -6.82 -18.60
CA ASP A 67 -6.77 -7.92 -19.01
C ASP A 67 -7.72 -8.34 -17.89
N THR A 68 -7.22 -8.45 -16.65
CA THR A 68 -8.02 -8.84 -15.50
C THR A 68 -8.99 -7.74 -15.07
N LEU A 69 -8.54 -6.48 -15.17
CA LEU A 69 -9.36 -5.32 -14.89
C LEU A 69 -10.54 -5.22 -15.88
N ILE A 70 -10.26 -5.42 -17.17
CA ILE A 70 -11.27 -5.39 -18.24
C ILE A 70 -12.31 -6.49 -18.03
N VAL A 71 -11.88 -7.72 -17.71
CA VAL A 71 -12.82 -8.81 -17.40
C VAL A 71 -13.70 -8.46 -16.20
N LEU A 72 -13.11 -7.90 -15.14
CA LEU A 72 -13.85 -7.51 -13.94
C LEU A 72 -14.89 -6.41 -14.21
N ILE A 73 -14.66 -5.53 -15.18
CA ILE A 73 -15.62 -4.51 -15.62
C ILE A 73 -16.71 -5.09 -16.52
N LEU A 74 -16.34 -5.97 -17.45
CA LEU A 74 -17.28 -6.53 -18.44
C LEU A 74 -18.29 -7.51 -17.82
N VAL A 75 -17.87 -8.36 -16.88
CA VAL A 75 -18.73 -9.35 -16.22
C VAL A 75 -20.01 -8.74 -15.61
N PRO A 76 -19.96 -7.70 -14.75
CA PRO A 76 -21.16 -7.10 -14.18
C PRO A 76 -22.05 -6.41 -15.23
N ILE A 77 -21.47 -5.86 -16.31
CA ILE A 77 -22.24 -5.27 -17.41
C ILE A 77 -23.05 -6.36 -18.13
N PHE A 78 -22.42 -7.47 -18.50
CA PHE A 78 -23.13 -8.57 -19.15
C PHE A 78 -24.19 -9.21 -18.23
N LEU A 79 -23.89 -9.33 -16.94
CA LEU A 79 -24.82 -9.88 -15.96
C LEU A 79 -26.05 -9.00 -15.78
N THR A 80 -25.88 -7.67 -15.70
CA THR A 80 -27.01 -6.74 -15.62
C THR A 80 -27.88 -6.77 -16.89
N LEU A 81 -27.27 -6.79 -18.07
CA LEU A 81 -28.00 -6.93 -19.34
C LEU A 81 -28.78 -8.25 -19.43
N ALA A 82 -28.16 -9.36 -19.02
CA ALA A 82 -28.81 -10.66 -18.99
C ALA A 82 -30.00 -10.68 -18.01
N MET A 83 -29.84 -10.10 -16.81
CA MET A 83 -30.92 -9.99 -15.83
C MET A 83 -32.09 -9.16 -16.36
N ILE A 84 -31.81 -8.02 -16.99
CA ILE A 84 -32.86 -7.17 -17.61
C ILE A 84 -33.60 -7.96 -18.70
N ALA A 85 -32.87 -8.64 -19.59
CA ALA A 85 -33.46 -9.44 -20.65
C ALA A 85 -34.33 -10.59 -20.11
N LEU A 86 -33.86 -11.28 -19.07
CA LEU A 86 -34.61 -12.35 -18.40
C LEU A 86 -35.89 -11.81 -17.76
N VAL A 87 -35.84 -10.66 -17.08
CA VAL A 87 -37.03 -10.05 -16.45
C VAL A 87 -38.05 -9.65 -17.51
N VAL A 88 -37.62 -9.01 -18.61
CA VAL A 88 -38.51 -8.62 -19.72
C VAL A 88 -39.15 -9.86 -20.35
N TRP A 89 -38.36 -10.91 -20.59
CA TRP A 89 -38.86 -12.17 -21.14
C TRP A 89 -39.88 -12.84 -20.22
N CYS A 90 -39.58 -12.93 -18.92
CA CYS A 90 -40.48 -13.50 -17.93
C CYS A 90 -41.77 -12.68 -17.80
N SER A 91 -41.70 -11.35 -17.77
CA SER A 91 -42.89 -10.48 -17.72
C SER A 91 -43.80 -10.74 -18.92
N LYS A 92 -43.23 -10.74 -20.14
CA LYS A 92 -43.99 -10.98 -21.36
C LYS A 92 -44.63 -12.36 -21.41
N ARG A 93 -43.96 -13.39 -20.86
CA ARG A 93 -44.52 -14.74 -20.77
C ARG A 93 -45.67 -14.81 -19.74
N SER A 94 -45.55 -14.12 -18.62
CA SER A 94 -46.62 -14.01 -17.63
C SER A 94 -47.83 -13.27 -18.19
N ASP A 95 -47.62 -12.20 -18.95
CA ASP A 95 -48.70 -11.44 -19.61
C ASP A 95 -49.44 -12.26 -20.69
N LEU A 96 -48.74 -13.19 -21.35
CA LEU A 96 -49.33 -14.11 -22.34
C LEU A 96 -50.10 -15.28 -21.71
N LEU A 97 -49.88 -15.55 -20.42
CA LEU A 97 -50.49 -16.65 -19.67
C LEU A 97 -51.60 -16.17 -18.71
N ALA A 98 -51.79 -14.85 -18.57
CA ALA A 98 -52.89 -14.21 -17.86
C ALA A 98 -54.06 -13.89 -18.81
#